data_AF-A0A938WGK5-F1
#
_entry.id   AF-A0A938WGK5-F1
#
_cell.length_a   1.000
_cell.length_b   1.000
_cell.length_c   1.000
_cell.angle_alpha   90.00
_cell.angle_beta   90.00
_cell.angle_gamma   90.00
#
_symmetry.space_group_name_H-M   'P 1'
#
loop_
_entity.id
_entity.type
_entity.pdbx_description
1 polymer ?
#
loop_
_entity_poly.entity_id
_entity_poly.type
_entity_poly.pdbx_seq_one_letter_code
_entity_poly.pdbx_strand_id
1 'polypeptide(L)'
;MAEQERFHLAYRSYSDRLDARPGDDPPGLLVPSLTPHGQYQLAIEQADAADFRAVATARGPAGSAGDPLCQQLSLDATGRREARDAAGQDTTARCW
;
A
#
# COMPACT_ATOMS: atom_id res chain seq x y z
N MET A 1 -15.00 5.93 -0.52
CA MET A 1 -14.73 5.10 -1.71
C MET A 1 -13.26 5.18 -1.99
N ALA A 2 -12.57 4.05 -1.82
CA ALA A 2 -11.15 3.88 -2.05
C ALA A 2 -10.85 3.83 -3.56
N GLU A 3 -9.65 4.25 -3.97
CA GLU A 3 -9.29 4.34 -5.39
C GLU A 3 -9.26 2.97 -6.09
N GLN A 4 -8.90 1.91 -5.35
CA GLN A 4 -8.96 0.52 -5.82
C GLN A 4 -10.38 0.10 -6.23
N GLU A 5 -11.40 0.48 -5.46
CA GLU A 5 -12.81 0.16 -5.76
C GLU A 5 -13.24 0.82 -7.08
N ARG A 6 -12.82 2.06 -7.31
CA ARG A 6 -13.11 2.79 -8.56
C ARG A 6 -12.43 2.14 -9.76
N PHE A 7 -11.15 1.76 -9.62
CA PHE A 7 -10.41 1.09 -10.68
C PHE A 7 -11.02 -0.28 -11.00
N HIS A 8 -11.40 -1.05 -9.98
CA HIS A 8 -12.05 -2.34 -10.14
C HIS A 8 -13.40 -2.24 -10.87
N LEU A 9 -14.21 -1.22 -10.57
CA LEU A 9 -15.47 -0.97 -11.29
C LEU A 9 -15.25 -0.64 -12.78
N ALA A 10 -14.15 0.01 -13.13
CA ALA A 10 -13.84 0.40 -14.51
C ALA A 10 -13.21 -0.75 -15.32
N TYR A 11 -12.28 -1.50 -14.72
CA TYR A 11 -11.41 -2.45 -15.42
C TYR A 11 -11.63 -3.92 -15.02
N ARG A 12 -12.53 -4.20 -14.07
CA ARG A 12 -12.82 -5.53 -13.51
C ARG A 12 -11.60 -6.24 -12.90
N SER A 13 -10.59 -5.47 -12.49
CA SER A 13 -9.39 -5.93 -11.80
C SER A 13 -8.90 -4.83 -10.87
N TYR A 14 -8.22 -5.18 -9.79
CA TYR A 14 -7.41 -4.24 -9.03
C TYR A 14 -6.10 -3.93 -9.77
N SER A 15 -5.48 -2.79 -9.43
CA SER A 15 -4.21 -2.34 -10.02
C SER A 15 -3.08 -2.43 -9.01
N ASP A 16 -1.94 -2.97 -9.44
CA ASP A 16 -0.67 -2.95 -8.71
C ASP A 16 0.11 -1.64 -8.90
N ARG A 17 -0.20 -0.92 -9.98
CA ARG A 17 0.46 0.33 -10.37
C ARG A 17 -0.08 1.55 -9.61
N LEU A 18 0.80 2.16 -8.82
CA LEU A 18 0.64 3.48 -8.21
C LEU A 18 1.32 4.56 -9.07
N ASP A 19 1.20 5.83 -8.68
CA ASP A 19 1.76 7.00 -9.39
C ASP A 19 1.33 7.14 -10.86
N ALA A 20 0.23 6.53 -11.25
CA ALA A 20 -0.27 6.67 -12.61
C ALA A 20 -0.70 8.11 -12.89
N ARG A 21 -0.73 8.48 -14.17
CA ARG A 21 -1.21 9.78 -14.66
C ARG A 21 -2.45 9.60 -15.52
N PRO A 22 -3.31 10.63 -15.64
CA PRO A 22 -4.44 10.56 -16.55
C PRO A 22 -3.97 10.31 -17.98
N GLY A 23 -4.47 9.23 -18.59
CA GLY A 23 -4.11 8.83 -19.96
C GLY A 23 -2.93 7.85 -20.07
N ASP A 24 -2.38 7.35 -18.95
CA ASP A 24 -1.40 6.26 -18.98
C ASP A 24 -2.00 4.98 -19.59
N ASP A 25 -1.18 4.28 -20.40
CA ASP A 25 -1.46 2.94 -20.92
C ASP A 25 -0.28 2.00 -20.54
N PRO A 26 -0.51 0.91 -19.78
CA PRO A 26 -1.78 0.55 -19.14
C PRO A 26 -2.19 1.55 -18.04
N PRO A 27 -3.50 1.72 -17.77
CA PRO A 27 -3.99 2.58 -16.71
C PRO A 27 -3.54 2.07 -15.34
N GLY A 28 -3.45 2.98 -14.36
CA GLY A 28 -3.14 2.64 -12.97
C GLY A 28 -3.80 3.60 -11.99
N LEU A 29 -3.43 3.49 -10.72
CA LEU A 29 -3.99 4.33 -9.67
C LEU A 29 -3.31 5.69 -9.62
N LEU A 30 -4.13 6.74 -9.58
CA LEU A 30 -3.72 8.13 -9.34
C LEU A 30 -3.39 8.37 -7.85
N VAL A 31 -2.77 7.38 -7.21
CA VAL A 31 -2.39 7.38 -5.80
C VAL A 31 -0.87 7.42 -5.75
N PRO A 32 -0.27 8.41 -5.07
CA PRO A 32 1.18 8.46 -4.92
C PRO A 32 1.73 7.23 -4.20
N SER A 33 2.86 6.68 -4.63
CA SER A 33 3.57 5.62 -3.90
C SER A 33 4.28 6.13 -2.64
N LEU A 34 4.28 7.43 -2.38
CA LEU A 34 4.87 8.03 -1.19
C LEU A 34 3.82 8.83 -0.43
N THR A 35 3.81 8.69 0.88
CA THR A 35 2.96 9.53 1.73
C THR A 35 3.45 10.98 1.71
N PRO A 36 2.61 11.98 2.05
CA PRO A 36 2.93 13.42 1.95
C PRO A 36 4.20 13.89 2.68
N HIS A 37 4.77 13.06 3.57
CA HIS A 37 6.02 13.33 4.30
C HIS A 37 7.12 12.31 4.00
N GLY A 38 6.92 11.40 3.03
CA GLY A 38 7.89 10.37 2.65
C GLY A 38 8.22 9.36 3.75
N GLN A 39 7.40 9.29 4.80
CA GLN A 39 7.59 8.39 5.94
C GLN A 39 7.24 6.94 5.61
N TYR A 40 6.39 6.74 4.60
CA TYR A 40 6.00 5.42 4.12
C TYR A 40 6.04 5.40 2.60
N GLN A 41 6.52 4.28 2.07
CA GLN A 41 6.38 3.89 0.68
C GLN A 41 5.25 2.89 0.56
N LEU A 42 4.28 3.21 -0.28
CA LEU A 42 3.13 2.39 -0.62
C LEU A 42 3.47 1.50 -1.82
N ALA A 43 3.03 0.26 -1.73
CA ALA A 43 3.00 -0.70 -2.83
C ALA A 43 1.66 -1.43 -2.78
N ILE A 44 1.18 -1.89 -3.93
CA ILE A 44 0.06 -2.82 -3.98
C ILE A 44 0.61 -4.16 -4.43
N GLU A 45 0.47 -5.17 -3.58
CA GLU A 45 0.78 -6.56 -3.88
C GLU A 45 -0.51 -7.33 -4.18
N GLN A 46 -0.37 -8.49 -4.83
CA GLN A 46 -1.48 -9.43 -5.06
C GLN A 46 -2.71 -8.77 -5.71
N ALA A 47 -2.51 -7.73 -6.54
CA ALA A 47 -3.61 -7.07 -7.22
C ALA A 47 -4.13 -7.97 -8.34
N ASP A 48 -5.35 -8.49 -8.17
CA ASP A 48 -6.04 -9.26 -9.18
C ASP A 48 -7.54 -8.91 -9.24
N ALA A 49 -8.39 -9.77 -9.80
CA ALA A 49 -9.82 -9.53 -9.88
C ALA A 49 -10.59 -9.84 -8.58
N ALA A 50 -9.97 -10.50 -7.61
CA ALA A 50 -10.59 -10.93 -6.37
C ALA A 50 -10.04 -10.18 -5.15
N ASP A 51 -8.76 -9.83 -5.16
CA ASP A 51 -8.11 -9.24 -3.99
C ASP A 51 -7.03 -8.21 -4.37
N PHE A 52 -6.65 -7.42 -3.37
CA PHE A 52 -5.44 -6.61 -3.39
C PHE A 52 -4.90 -6.50 -1.97
N ARG A 53 -3.58 -6.33 -1.87
CA ARG A 53 -2.91 -6.06 -0.60
C ARG A 53 -2.14 -4.77 -0.68
N ALA A 54 -2.65 -3.72 -0.04
CA ALA A 54 -1.91 -2.48 0.11
C ALA A 54 -0.85 -2.65 1.21
N VAL A 55 0.40 -2.36 0.90
CA VAL A 55 1.54 -2.46 1.81
C VAL A 55 2.18 -1.10 1.95
N ALA A 56 2.36 -0.63 3.18
CA ALA A 56 3.08 0.58 3.52
C ALA A 56 4.37 0.20 4.27
N THR A 57 5.52 0.45 3.65
CA THR A 57 6.83 0.19 4.25
C THR A 57 7.40 1.47 4.82
N ALA A 58 7.75 1.46 6.11
CA ALA A 58 8.33 2.61 6.78
C ALA A 58 9.68 2.98 6.13
N ARG A 59 9.81 4.25 5.76
CA ARG A 59 11.06 4.87 5.35
C ARG A 59 11.47 5.84 6.44
N GLY A 60 12.66 5.65 7.01
CA GLY A 60 13.25 6.70 7.84
C GLY A 60 13.73 7.87 6.97
N PRO A 61 13.89 9.07 7.56
CA PRO A 61 14.50 10.19 6.85
C PRO A 61 15.90 9.79 6.35
N ALA A 62 16.16 10.08 5.08
CA ALA A 62 17.47 9.97 4.43
C ALA A 62 18.28 8.69 4.79
N GLY A 63 17.68 7.51 4.62
CA GLY A 63 18.40 6.24 4.79
C GLY A 63 18.46 5.69 6.21
N SER A 64 17.75 6.31 7.16
CA SER A 64 17.53 5.70 8.48
C SER A 64 16.51 4.56 8.38
N ALA A 65 16.64 3.53 9.21
CA ALA A 65 15.55 2.58 9.43
C ALA A 65 14.32 3.38 9.89
N GLY A 66 13.13 3.03 9.38
CA GLY A 66 11.87 3.65 9.80
C GLY A 66 11.55 3.34 11.26
N ASP A 67 10.29 3.42 11.66
CA ASP A 67 9.89 2.92 12.98
C ASP A 67 10.23 1.42 13.06
N PRO A 68 11.18 1.00 13.93
CA PRO A 68 11.61 -0.39 13.97
C PRO A 68 10.51 -1.34 14.42
N LEU A 69 9.44 -0.83 15.04
CA LEU A 69 8.32 -1.59 15.57
C LEU A 69 7.16 -1.67 14.59
N CYS A 70 7.05 -0.71 13.67
CA CYS A 70 6.00 -0.62 12.65
C CYS A 70 6.62 -0.49 11.26
N GLN A 71 7.54 -1.40 10.95
CA GLN A 71 8.34 -1.36 9.73
C GLN A 71 7.50 -1.59 8.47
N GLN A 72 6.44 -2.42 8.58
CA GLN A 72 5.53 -2.69 7.50
C GLN A 72 4.09 -2.75 8.01
N LEU A 73 3.20 -2.00 7.36
CA LEU A 73 1.76 -2.06 7.58
C LEU A 73 1.12 -2.64 6.31
N SER A 74 0.09 -3.47 6.44
CA SER A 74 -0.69 -3.88 5.28
C SER A 74 -2.19 -3.92 5.54
N LEU A 75 -2.96 -3.70 4.49
CA LEU A 75 -4.42 -3.77 4.46
C LEU A 75 -4.84 -4.56 3.22
N ASP A 76 -5.73 -5.55 3.39
CA ASP A 76 -6.32 -6.29 2.27
C ASP A 76 -7.69 -5.74 1.85
N ALA A 77 -8.27 -6.27 0.77
CA ALA A 77 -9.57 -5.83 0.25
C ALA A 77 -10.74 -6.07 1.23
N THR A 78 -10.59 -6.99 2.20
CA THR A 78 -11.58 -7.24 3.25
C THR A 78 -11.49 -6.24 4.41
N GLY A 79 -10.45 -5.40 4.41
CA GLY A 79 -10.15 -4.46 5.47
C GLY A 79 -9.34 -5.09 6.61
N ARG A 80 -8.79 -6.30 6.43
CA ARG A 80 -7.89 -6.91 7.43
C ARG A 80 -6.61 -6.10 7.48
N ARG A 81 -6.26 -5.69 8.71
CA ARG A 81 -5.06 -4.91 9.01
C ARG A 81 -4.01 -5.84 9.58
N GLU A 82 -2.78 -5.69 9.12
CA GLU A 82 -1.61 -6.39 9.64
C GLU A 82 -0.46 -5.39 9.81
N ALA A 83 0.38 -5.58 10.81
CA ALA A 83 1.62 -4.84 10.96
C ALA A 83 2.77 -5.76 11.38
N ARG A 84 3.97 -5.46 10.91
CA ARG A 84 5.19 -6.19 11.22
C ARG A 84 6.33 -5.25 11.59
N ASP A 85 7.12 -5.67 12.56
CA ASP A 85 8.36 -4.99 12.95
C ASP A 85 9.53 -5.36 12.01
N ALA A 86 10.71 -4.79 12.27
CA ALA A 86 11.92 -5.07 11.50
C ALA A 86 12.41 -6.54 11.59
N ALA A 87 11.99 -7.28 12.61
CA ALA A 87 12.27 -8.72 12.77
C ALA A 87 11.18 -9.61 12.14
N GLY A 88 10.13 -9.01 11.56
CA GLY A 88 8.99 -9.71 10.98
C GLY A 88 7.98 -10.23 12.00
N GLN A 89 8.07 -9.81 13.26
CA GLN A 89 7.09 -10.16 14.29
C GLN A 89 5.81 -9.36 14.09
N ASP A 90 4.66 -9.99 14.38
CA ASP A 90 3.38 -9.30 14.36
C ASP A 90 3.33 -8.21 15.44
N THR A 91 3.12 -6.98 15.00
CA THR A 91 2.92 -5.80 15.84
C THR A 91 1.58 -5.12 15.55
N THR A 92 0.64 -5.85 14.95
CA THR A 92 -0.65 -5.35 14.46
C THR A 92 -1.42 -4.59 15.54
N ALA A 93 -1.54 -5.17 16.73
CA ALA A 93 -2.30 -4.56 17.85
C ALA A 93 -1.68 -3.26 18.40
N ARG A 94 -0.42 -2.98 18.06
CA ARG A 94 0.32 -1.81 18.53
C ARG A 94 0.42 -0.71 17.48
N CYS A 95 0.44 -1.07 16.20
CA CYS A 95 0.71 -0.16 15.09
C CYS A 95 -0.55 0.35 14.35
N TRP A 96 -1.73 -0.20 14.67
CA TRP A 96 -3.04 0.17 14.10
C TRP A 96 -3.99 0.70 15.15
#